data_AF-A0A928IRZ5-F1
#
_entry.id   AF-A0A928IRZ5-F1
#
_cell.length_a   1.000
_cell.length_b   1.000
_cell.length_c   1.000
_cell.angle_alpha   90.00
_cell.angle_beta   90.00
_cell.angle_gamma   90.00
#
_symmetry.space_group_name_H-M   'P 1'
#
loop_
_entity.id
_entity.type
_entity.pdbx_description
1 polymer ?
#
loop_
_entity_poly.entity_id
_entity_poly.type
_entity_poly.pdbx_seq_one_letter_code
_entity_poly.pdbx_strand_id
1 'polypeptide(L)'
;MAIDEKEILATVEALPLQPPKESVEELKRRGFLNTGALVYKTGYWTDPLTGLKEKCCEVVCTECGKQFYLERVEGGYCHSNYGQIGFLDPTDGKAKKTEDCCLCPCCKAQARALHTSHIRNYFTIDYCNFITVHNTNGHLAVLMWQAQKQCTVKGEVRYFIYRGEGIIVFGNKLVRVTSEQRYFN
;
A
#
# COMPACT_ATOMS: atom_id res chain seq x y z
N MET A 1 11.15 39.50 -20.11
CA MET A 1 11.64 38.34 -20.86
C MET A 1 10.46 37.47 -21.24
N ALA A 2 10.25 37.23 -22.53
CA ALA A 2 9.35 36.17 -22.95
C ALA A 2 10.05 34.83 -22.64
N ILE A 3 9.37 33.96 -21.90
CA ILE A 3 9.87 32.60 -21.63
C ILE A 3 9.69 31.81 -22.93
N ASP A 4 10.77 31.19 -23.39
CA ASP A 4 10.79 30.40 -24.61
C ASP A 4 10.11 29.04 -24.33
N GLU A 5 9.15 28.64 -25.17
CA GLU A 5 8.49 27.35 -25.09
C GLU A 5 9.51 26.20 -25.15
N LYS A 6 10.59 26.37 -25.90
CA LYS A 6 11.70 25.41 -25.97
C LYS A 6 12.42 25.25 -24.64
N GLU A 7 12.57 26.33 -23.88
CA GLU A 7 13.18 26.32 -22.54
C GLU A 7 12.27 25.58 -21.54
N ILE A 8 10.96 25.80 -21.63
CA ILE A 8 9.98 25.08 -20.82
C ILE A 8 10.07 23.57 -21.08
N LEU A 9 10.01 23.16 -22.35
CA LEU A 9 10.06 21.74 -22.73
C LEU A 9 11.36 21.08 -22.26
N ALA A 10 12.51 21.69 -22.52
CA ALA A 10 13.80 21.16 -22.09
C ALA A 10 13.90 21.02 -20.55
N THR A 11 13.27 21.94 -19.79
CA THR A 11 13.24 21.87 -18.33
C THR A 11 12.30 20.77 -17.83
N VAL A 12 11.14 20.58 -18.47
CA VAL A 12 10.20 19.50 -18.13
C VAL A 12 10.82 18.13 -18.39
N GLU A 13 11.53 17.96 -19.51
CA GLU A 13 12.24 16.72 -19.85
C GLU A 13 13.38 16.42 -18.88
N ALA A 14 14.03 17.45 -18.33
CA ALA A 14 15.10 17.33 -17.35
C ALA A 14 14.61 17.06 -15.91
N LEU A 15 13.29 17.01 -15.67
CA LEU A 15 12.77 16.74 -14.33
C LEU A 15 13.16 15.33 -13.86
N PRO A 16 13.50 15.18 -12.57
CA PRO A 16 13.87 13.88 -12.02
C PRO A 16 12.73 12.87 -12.18
N LEU A 17 13.11 11.67 -12.61
CA LEU A 17 12.21 10.51 -12.76
C LEU A 17 12.06 9.72 -11.46
N GLN A 18 12.94 9.96 -10.48
CA GLN A 18 12.92 9.34 -9.17
C GLN A 18 13.07 10.43 -8.10
N PRO A 19 12.46 10.27 -6.91
CA PRO A 19 12.71 11.18 -5.82
C PRO A 19 14.15 11.05 -5.30
N PRO A 20 14.67 12.07 -4.60
CA PRO A 20 15.96 11.98 -3.91
C PRO A 20 16.01 10.78 -2.96
N LYS A 21 17.17 10.14 -2.81
CA LYS A 21 17.34 8.92 -1.99
C LYS A 21 16.97 9.17 -0.52
N GLU A 22 17.18 10.39 -0.05
CA GLU A 22 16.87 10.87 1.30
C GLU A 22 15.36 10.82 1.60
N SER A 23 14.52 10.76 0.56
CA SER A 23 13.06 10.63 0.69
C SER A 23 12.63 9.34 1.37
N VAL A 24 13.47 8.29 1.37
CA VAL A 24 13.18 7.03 2.08
C VAL A 24 13.06 7.28 3.59
N GLU A 25 13.93 8.11 4.16
CA GLU A 25 13.87 8.43 5.59
C GLU A 25 12.68 9.33 5.93
N GLU A 26 12.29 10.22 5.02
CA GLU A 26 11.03 10.98 5.15
C GLU A 26 9.81 10.07 5.16
N LEU A 27 9.76 9.09 4.24
CA LEU A 27 8.70 8.10 4.17
C LEU A 27 8.59 7.31 5.48
N LYS A 28 9.72 6.77 5.97
CA LYS A 28 9.76 6.08 7.27
C LYS A 28 9.27 6.96 8.42
N ARG A 29 9.70 8.23 8.48
CA ARG A 29 9.28 9.18 9.53
C ARG A 29 7.78 9.46 9.50
N ARG A 30 7.18 9.49 8.31
CA ARG A 30 5.72 9.63 8.12
C ARG A 30 4.95 8.35 8.43
N GLY A 31 5.65 7.29 8.81
CA GLY A 31 5.08 5.98 9.09
C GLY A 31 4.67 5.20 7.85
N PHE A 32 5.07 5.66 6.65
CA PHE A 32 5.00 4.83 5.45
C PHE A 32 5.87 3.60 5.71
N LEU A 33 5.31 2.41 5.47
CA LEU A 33 5.88 1.07 5.76
C LEU A 33 5.55 0.48 7.14
N ASN A 34 4.86 1.21 8.03
CA ASN A 34 4.63 0.71 9.40
C ASN A 34 3.47 -0.29 9.51
N THR A 35 2.68 -0.47 8.46
CA THR A 35 1.51 -1.37 8.47
C THR A 35 1.62 -2.41 7.36
N GLY A 36 1.33 -3.65 7.71
CA GLY A 36 1.11 -4.76 6.77
C GLY A 36 -0.36 -5.12 6.59
N ALA A 37 -0.61 -6.22 5.92
CA ALA A 37 -1.91 -6.86 5.84
C ALA A 37 -1.81 -8.35 6.19
N LEU A 38 -2.87 -8.87 6.82
CA LEU A 38 -3.16 -10.28 6.88
C LEU A 38 -4.19 -10.57 5.79
N VAL A 39 -3.71 -10.99 4.62
CA VAL A 39 -4.57 -11.32 3.49
C VAL A 39 -5.18 -12.69 3.76
N TYR A 40 -6.50 -12.78 3.80
CA TYR A 40 -7.18 -14.01 4.18
C TYR A 40 -8.32 -14.41 3.25
N LYS A 41 -8.61 -15.71 3.20
CA LYS A 41 -9.78 -16.28 2.52
C LYS A 41 -10.32 -17.45 3.32
N THR A 42 -11.56 -17.83 3.05
CA THR A 42 -12.08 -19.10 3.57
C THR A 42 -11.31 -20.28 3.02
N GLY A 43 -10.98 -21.22 3.90
CA GLY A 43 -10.33 -22.48 3.55
C GLY A 43 -10.80 -23.62 4.45
N TYR A 44 -10.10 -24.74 4.31
CA TYR A 44 -10.26 -25.90 5.19
C TYR A 44 -8.88 -26.39 5.61
N TRP A 45 -8.77 -26.82 6.85
CA TRP A 45 -7.60 -27.54 7.34
C TRP A 45 -8.04 -28.92 7.81
N THR A 46 -7.14 -29.89 7.74
CA THR A 46 -7.41 -31.24 8.25
C THR A 46 -6.81 -31.32 9.65
N ASP A 47 -7.66 -31.59 10.65
CA ASP A 47 -7.20 -31.81 12.01
C ASP A 47 -6.31 -33.07 12.04
N PRO A 48 -5.04 -32.97 12.46
CA PRO A 48 -4.13 -34.11 12.50
C PRO A 48 -4.52 -35.16 13.54
N LEU A 49 -5.34 -34.82 14.54
CA LEU A 49 -5.79 -35.74 15.58
C LEU A 49 -7.01 -36.55 15.14
N THR A 50 -8.00 -35.90 14.53
CA THR A 50 -9.27 -36.55 14.14
C THR A 50 -9.31 -36.95 12.67
N GLY A 51 -8.44 -36.40 11.83
CA GLY A 51 -8.47 -36.56 10.38
C GLY A 51 -9.64 -35.85 9.69
N LEU A 52 -10.45 -35.08 10.44
CA LEU A 52 -11.62 -34.39 9.93
C LEU A 52 -11.23 -33.04 9.32
N LYS A 53 -12.00 -32.62 8.31
CA LYS A 53 -11.85 -31.29 7.70
C LYS A 53 -12.64 -30.26 8.50
N GLU A 54 -11.97 -29.20 8.92
CA GLU A 54 -12.57 -28.09 9.63
C GLU A 54 -12.46 -26.79 8.82
N LYS A 55 -13.49 -25.95 8.91
CA LYS A 55 -13.48 -24.63 8.27
C LYS A 55 -12.46 -23.74 8.97
N CYS A 56 -11.66 -23.02 8.19
CA CYS A 56 -10.71 -22.04 8.70
C CYS A 56 -10.59 -20.82 7.77
N CYS A 57 -9.76 -19.87 8.18
CA CYS A 57 -9.21 -18.86 7.30
C CYS A 57 -7.77 -19.21 6.95
N GLU A 58 -7.49 -19.34 5.66
CA GLU A 58 -6.12 -19.35 5.12
C GLU A 58 -5.61 -17.92 5.09
N VAL A 59 -4.50 -17.65 5.79
CA VAL A 59 -3.96 -16.30 5.98
C VAL A 59 -2.52 -16.23 5.50
N VAL A 60 -2.17 -15.14 4.82
CA VAL A 60 -0.80 -14.78 4.47
C VAL A 60 -0.47 -13.41 5.05
N CYS A 61 0.65 -13.32 5.77
CA CYS A 61 1.16 -12.04 6.26
C CYS A 61 2.04 -11.37 5.21
N THR A 62 1.76 -10.11 4.87
CA THR A 62 2.56 -9.35 3.90
C THR A 62 3.95 -8.96 4.41
N GLU A 63 4.16 -8.94 5.73
CA GLU A 63 5.44 -8.52 6.31
C GLU A 63 6.45 -9.65 6.42
N CYS A 64 6.01 -10.86 6.79
CA CYS A 64 6.92 -12.01 6.93
C CYS A 64 6.71 -13.11 5.88
N GLY A 65 5.71 -12.97 5.00
CA GLY A 65 5.40 -13.94 3.95
C GLY A 65 4.86 -15.29 4.43
N LYS A 66 4.79 -15.51 5.75
CA LYS A 66 4.32 -16.78 6.33
C LYS A 66 2.83 -16.98 6.06
N GLN A 67 2.51 -18.23 5.75
CA GLN A 67 1.14 -18.72 5.60
C GLN A 67 0.74 -19.52 6.83
N PHE A 68 -0.48 -19.34 7.31
CA PHE A 68 -1.00 -20.03 8.48
C PHE A 68 -2.53 -20.07 8.43
N TYR A 69 -3.11 -20.87 9.33
CA TYR A 69 -4.54 -21.05 9.45
C TYR A 69 -5.04 -20.38 10.73
N LEU A 70 -6.16 -19.68 10.65
CA LEU A 70 -6.86 -19.13 11.81
C LEU A 70 -8.29 -19.69 11.89
N GLU A 71 -8.83 -19.74 13.10
CA GLU A 71 -10.22 -20.13 13.32
C GLU A 71 -11.15 -19.15 12.60
N ARG A 72 -12.08 -19.71 11.81
CA ARG A 72 -13.05 -18.91 11.07
C ARG A 72 -14.17 -18.46 12.00
N VAL A 73 -14.46 -17.17 11.98
CA VAL A 73 -15.65 -16.60 12.61
C VAL A 73 -16.70 -16.36 11.54
N GLU A 74 -17.85 -17.00 11.66
CA GLU A 74 -19.00 -16.76 10.78
C GLU A 74 -19.59 -15.37 11.11
N GLY A 75 -19.87 -14.57 10.08
CA GLY A 75 -20.54 -13.28 10.26
C GLY A 75 -22.00 -13.49 10.67
N GLY A 76 -22.50 -12.69 11.62
CA GLY A 76 -23.90 -12.75 12.04
C GLY A 76 -24.88 -12.51 10.88
N TYR A 77 -26.00 -13.22 10.89
CA TYR A 77 -27.09 -13.09 9.93
C TYR A 77 -27.86 -11.77 10.15
N CYS A 78 -27.38 -10.68 9.55
CA CYS A 78 -28.14 -9.44 9.41
C CYS A 78 -28.53 -9.31 7.93
N HIS A 79 -29.84 -9.37 7.65
CA HIS A 79 -30.46 -9.47 6.33
C HIS A 79 -30.16 -8.34 5.31
N SER A 80 -29.29 -7.37 5.64
CA SER A 80 -28.98 -6.24 4.75
C SER A 80 -27.51 -6.11 4.37
N ASN A 81 -26.61 -6.92 4.94
CA ASN A 81 -25.20 -6.96 4.55
C ASN A 81 -24.71 -8.40 4.70
N TYR A 82 -24.23 -9.01 3.60
CA TYR A 82 -23.52 -10.29 3.64
C TYR A 82 -22.61 -10.35 4.87
N GLY A 83 -22.92 -11.21 5.85
CA GLY A 83 -22.19 -11.31 7.11
C GLY A 83 -20.70 -11.47 6.81
N GLN A 84 -19.90 -10.46 7.13
CA GLN A 84 -18.49 -10.45 6.75
C GLN A 84 -17.78 -11.58 7.49
N ILE A 85 -17.29 -12.57 6.73
CA ILE A 85 -16.48 -13.67 7.25
C ILE A 85 -15.20 -13.08 7.84
N GLY A 86 -14.90 -13.48 9.07
CA GLY A 86 -13.72 -13.05 9.80
C GLY A 86 -12.92 -14.22 10.34
N PHE A 87 -11.94 -13.91 11.17
CA PHE A 87 -11.16 -14.89 11.91
C PHE A 87 -11.00 -14.48 13.37
N LEU A 88 -10.71 -15.44 14.24
CA LEU A 88 -10.34 -15.16 15.62
C LEU A 88 -8.85 -14.77 15.68
N ASP A 89 -8.56 -13.55 16.16
CA ASP A 89 -7.18 -13.12 16.34
C ASP A 89 -6.58 -13.80 17.59
N PRO A 90 -5.54 -14.64 17.44
CA PRO A 90 -4.96 -15.37 18.55
C PRO A 90 -4.20 -14.45 19.53
N THR A 91 -3.95 -13.19 19.16
CA THR A 91 -3.21 -12.24 20.00
C THR A 91 -4.09 -11.53 21.03
N ASP A 92 -5.36 -11.26 20.71
CA ASP A 92 -6.30 -10.58 21.60
C ASP A 92 -7.62 -11.35 21.84
N GLY A 93 -7.81 -12.49 21.18
CA GLY A 93 -9.00 -13.35 21.29
C GLY A 93 -10.27 -12.74 20.69
N LYS A 94 -10.16 -11.72 19.82
CA LYS A 94 -11.31 -11.04 19.22
C LYS A 94 -11.48 -11.43 17.76
N ALA A 95 -12.74 -11.46 17.31
CA ALA A 95 -13.04 -11.60 15.90
C ALA A 95 -12.53 -10.37 15.12
N LYS A 96 -11.85 -10.62 14.00
CA LYS A 96 -11.39 -9.61 13.05
C LYS A 96 -12.04 -9.83 11.71
N LYS A 97 -12.51 -8.76 11.08
CA LYS A 97 -12.97 -8.71 9.69
C LYS A 97 -12.11 -7.77 8.88
N THR A 98 -12.30 -7.74 7.56
CA THR A 98 -11.59 -6.81 6.67
C THR A 98 -11.56 -5.38 7.25
N GLU A 99 -10.38 -4.75 7.19
CA GLU A 99 -10.01 -3.44 7.73
C GLU A 99 -9.72 -3.37 9.24
N ASP A 100 -10.06 -4.39 10.03
CA ASP A 100 -9.71 -4.41 11.45
C ASP A 100 -8.19 -4.49 11.65
N CYS A 101 -7.70 -3.78 12.67
CA CYS A 101 -6.30 -3.86 13.10
C CYS A 101 -6.05 -5.14 13.91
N CYS A 102 -4.94 -5.81 13.58
CA CYS A 102 -4.49 -7.04 14.20
C CYS A 102 -2.95 -7.12 14.21
N LEU A 103 -2.40 -8.13 14.89
CA LEU A 103 -0.98 -8.44 14.84
C LEU A 103 -0.76 -9.77 14.14
N CYS A 104 0.29 -9.87 13.32
CA CYS A 104 0.68 -11.17 12.78
C CYS A 104 1.11 -12.08 13.94
N PRO A 105 0.53 -13.29 14.12
CA PRO A 105 0.94 -14.20 15.18
C PRO A 105 2.40 -14.65 15.04
N CYS A 106 2.92 -14.68 13.80
CA CYS A 106 4.25 -15.19 13.49
C CYS A 106 5.38 -14.16 13.62
N CYS A 107 5.17 -12.89 13.24
CA CYS A 107 6.20 -11.84 13.27
C CYS A 107 5.84 -10.64 14.14
N LYS A 108 4.63 -10.60 14.73
CA LYS A 108 4.11 -9.51 15.57
C LYS A 108 4.00 -8.15 14.89
N ALA A 109 4.21 -8.07 13.58
CA ALA A 109 3.99 -6.83 12.83
C ALA A 109 2.52 -6.42 12.87
N GLN A 110 2.30 -5.10 12.97
CA GLN A 110 0.97 -4.51 12.88
C GLN A 110 0.42 -4.71 11.47
N ALA A 111 -0.84 -5.16 11.39
CA ALA A 111 -1.48 -5.44 10.12
C ALA A 111 -2.97 -5.07 10.13
N ARG A 112 -3.52 -4.89 8.94
CA ARG A 112 -4.97 -4.88 8.70
C ARG A 112 -5.42 -6.23 8.21
N ALA A 113 -6.53 -6.75 8.72
CA ALA A 113 -7.17 -7.91 8.13
C ALA A 113 -7.71 -7.55 6.74
N LEU A 114 -7.52 -8.39 5.74
CA LEU A 114 -7.93 -8.09 4.37
C LEU A 114 -8.44 -9.36 3.66
N HIS A 115 -9.75 -9.48 3.51
CA HIS A 115 -10.30 -10.61 2.77
C HIS A 115 -9.97 -10.51 1.28
N THR A 116 -9.65 -11.63 0.63
CA THR A 116 -9.27 -11.64 -0.80
C THR A 116 -10.35 -11.07 -1.73
N SER A 117 -11.63 -11.14 -1.36
CA SER A 117 -12.71 -10.52 -2.15
C SER A 117 -12.67 -8.99 -2.21
N HIS A 118 -11.94 -8.34 -1.29
CA HIS A 118 -11.69 -6.89 -1.32
C HIS A 118 -10.50 -6.51 -2.20
N ILE A 119 -9.75 -7.50 -2.70
CA ILE A 119 -8.60 -7.31 -3.56
C ILE A 119 -9.01 -7.66 -4.98
N ARG A 120 -9.09 -6.66 -5.87
CA ARG A 120 -9.33 -6.89 -7.30
C ARG A 120 -8.04 -7.38 -7.96
N ASN A 121 -7.18 -6.43 -8.37
CA ASN A 121 -5.84 -6.73 -8.88
C ASN A 121 -4.78 -6.55 -7.79
N TYR A 122 -4.94 -5.48 -7.00
CA TYR A 122 -4.10 -5.11 -5.88
C TYR A 122 -4.92 -4.31 -4.87
N PHE A 123 -4.41 -4.19 -3.65
CA PHE A 123 -4.96 -3.33 -2.60
C PHE A 123 -3.85 -2.44 -2.04
N THR A 124 -4.11 -1.15 -1.87
CA THR A 124 -3.16 -0.20 -1.27
C THR A 124 -3.19 -0.32 0.25
N ILE A 125 -2.16 -0.93 0.82
CA ILE A 125 -1.96 -1.05 2.28
C ILE A 125 -1.63 0.31 2.88
N ASP A 126 -0.71 1.03 2.21
CA ASP A 126 -0.17 2.28 2.70
C ASP A 126 0.05 3.26 1.55
N TYR A 127 -0.10 4.55 1.85
CA TYR A 127 -0.04 5.63 0.88
C TYR A 127 0.55 6.88 1.53
N CYS A 128 1.53 7.48 0.88
CA CYS A 128 2.15 8.71 1.34
C CYS A 128 2.45 9.67 0.19
N ASN A 129 2.03 10.92 0.35
CA ASN A 129 2.48 12.01 -0.51
C ASN A 129 3.61 12.78 0.18
N PHE A 130 4.61 13.17 -0.60
CA PHE A 130 5.68 14.05 -0.12
C PHE A 130 6.15 14.97 -1.25
N ILE A 131 6.78 16.09 -0.86
CA ILE A 131 7.22 17.13 -1.79
C ILE A 131 8.74 17.18 -1.79
N THR A 132 9.32 17.39 -2.96
CA THR A 132 10.75 17.62 -3.15
C THR A 132 10.96 18.88 -3.96
N VAL A 133 12.09 19.55 -3.72
CA VAL A 133 12.45 20.80 -4.38
C VAL A 133 13.75 20.58 -5.16
N HIS A 134 13.78 21.03 -6.41
CA HIS A 134 14.88 20.83 -7.34
C HIS A 134 15.25 22.15 -8.02
N ASN A 135 16.53 22.31 -8.33
CA ASN A 135 16.97 23.26 -9.35
C ASN A 135 17.12 22.48 -10.67
N THR A 136 16.28 22.79 -11.65
CA THR A 136 16.28 22.13 -12.96
C THR A 136 16.50 23.19 -14.02
N ASN A 137 17.63 23.12 -14.72
CA ASN A 137 18.06 24.10 -15.72
C ASN A 137 18.03 25.56 -15.21
N GLY A 138 18.34 25.79 -13.93
CA GLY A 138 18.32 27.13 -13.33
C GLY A 138 16.96 27.56 -12.79
N HIS A 139 15.91 26.75 -12.95
CA HIS A 139 14.56 27.04 -12.48
C HIS A 139 14.20 26.22 -11.24
N LEU A 140 13.40 26.82 -10.35
CA LEU A 140 12.89 26.14 -9.17
C LEU A 140 11.75 25.19 -9.59
N ALA A 141 11.92 23.89 -9.35
CA ALA A 141 10.89 22.89 -9.56
C ALA A 141 10.45 22.27 -8.22
N VAL A 142 9.16 22.37 -7.91
CA VAL A 142 8.53 21.76 -6.74
C VAL A 142 7.69 20.58 -7.20
N LEU A 143 8.06 19.38 -6.80
CA LEU A 143 7.46 18.13 -7.26
C LEU A 143 6.82 17.37 -6.11
N MET A 144 5.55 16.96 -6.30
CA MET A 144 4.86 16.00 -5.44
C MET A 144 5.10 14.58 -5.94
N TRP A 145 5.48 13.71 -5.02
CA TRP A 145 5.62 12.27 -5.21
C TRP A 145 4.52 11.54 -4.46
N GLN A 146 4.05 10.46 -5.05
CA GLN A 146 3.09 9.54 -4.44
C GLN A 146 3.78 8.19 -4.25
N ALA A 147 3.90 7.76 -3.01
CA ALA A 147 4.42 6.45 -2.63
C ALA A 147 3.26 5.55 -2.19
N GLN A 148 3.25 4.30 -2.66
CA GLN A 148 2.24 3.31 -2.33
C GLN A 148 2.90 1.98 -1.95
N LYS A 149 2.41 1.35 -0.89
CA LYS A 149 2.65 -0.05 -0.57
C LYS A 149 1.37 -0.82 -0.92
N GLN A 150 1.45 -1.74 -1.86
CA GLN A 150 0.30 -2.53 -2.31
C GLN A 150 0.51 -4.02 -2.03
N CYS A 151 -0.58 -4.79 -1.97
CA CYS A 151 -0.52 -6.26 -1.99
C CYS A 151 -1.47 -6.91 -2.98
N THR A 152 -1.13 -8.14 -3.39
CA THR A 152 -1.98 -9.01 -4.22
C THR A 152 -2.84 -9.94 -3.37
N VAL A 153 -3.77 -10.67 -4.01
CA VAL A 153 -4.57 -11.74 -3.36
C VAL A 153 -3.73 -12.86 -2.73
N LYS A 154 -2.45 -12.98 -3.13
CA LYS A 154 -1.51 -13.96 -2.58
C LYS A 154 -0.68 -13.41 -1.41
N GLY A 155 -0.88 -12.15 -1.03
CA GLY A 155 -0.08 -11.49 0.00
C GLY A 155 1.30 -11.01 -0.49
N GLU A 156 1.55 -11.00 -1.80
CA GLU A 156 2.79 -10.45 -2.38
C GLU A 156 2.76 -8.93 -2.29
N VAL A 157 3.84 -8.30 -1.81
CA VAL A 157 3.95 -6.84 -1.64
C VAL A 157 4.63 -6.21 -2.84
N ARG A 158 4.15 -5.04 -3.26
CA ARG A 158 4.78 -4.18 -4.27
C ARG A 158 4.86 -2.75 -3.78
N TYR A 159 5.93 -2.05 -4.17
CA TYR A 159 6.12 -0.64 -3.86
C TYR A 159 6.06 0.18 -5.14
N PHE A 160 5.24 1.22 -5.12
CA PHE A 160 5.15 2.17 -6.22
C PHE A 160 5.56 3.53 -5.73
N ILE A 161 6.37 4.21 -6.53
CA ILE A 161 6.66 5.61 -6.34
C ILE A 161 6.61 6.29 -7.69
N TYR A 162 5.78 7.30 -7.81
CA TYR A 162 5.67 8.05 -9.05
C TYR A 162 5.48 9.51 -8.73
N ARG A 163 5.96 10.37 -9.64
CA ARG A 163 5.64 11.79 -9.61
C ARG A 163 4.13 11.90 -9.78
N GLY A 164 3.45 12.78 -9.05
CA GLY A 164 2.02 13.04 -9.25
C GLY A 164 1.83 14.34 -10.03
N GLU A 165 2.11 15.44 -9.34
CA GLU A 165 2.02 16.80 -9.90
C GLU A 165 3.24 17.62 -9.49
N GLY A 166 3.48 18.73 -10.15
CA GLY A 166 4.50 19.68 -9.77
C GLY A 166 4.30 21.05 -10.39
N ILE A 167 5.12 21.99 -9.94
CA ILE A 167 5.15 23.36 -10.45
C ILE A 167 6.60 23.75 -10.70
N ILE A 168 6.87 24.37 -11.83
CA ILE A 168 8.16 24.98 -12.16
C ILE A 168 7.99 26.50 -12.22
N VAL A 169 8.90 27.23 -11.57
CA VAL A 169 8.92 28.70 -11.55
C VAL A 169 9.88 29.20 -12.62
N PHE A 170 9.32 29.89 -13.63
CA PHE A 170 10.08 30.60 -14.66
C PHE A 170 9.91 32.09 -14.43
N GLY A 171 10.84 32.74 -13.73
CA GLY A 171 10.72 34.15 -13.37
C GLY A 171 9.43 34.43 -12.58
N ASN A 172 8.48 35.15 -13.18
CA ASN A 172 7.16 35.44 -12.59
C ASN A 172 6.02 34.52 -13.07
N LYS A 173 6.33 33.48 -13.85
CA LYS A 173 5.34 32.50 -14.34
C LYS A 173 5.49 31.16 -13.63
N LEU A 174 4.36 30.46 -13.51
CA LEU A 174 4.28 29.11 -12.98
C LEU A 174 3.82 28.16 -14.10
N VAL A 175 4.55 27.07 -14.30
CA VAL A 175 4.18 25.99 -15.22
C VAL A 175 3.82 24.78 -14.39
N ARG A 176 2.59 24.28 -14.54
CA ARG A 176 2.15 23.03 -13.90
C ARG A 176 2.62 21.84 -14.73
N VAL A 177 3.17 20.84 -14.07
CA VAL A 177 3.53 19.55 -14.67
C VAL A 177 2.70 18.45 -14.04
N THR A 178 2.19 17.55 -14.88
CA THR A 178 1.46 16.34 -14.46
C THR A 178 2.24 15.12 -14.92
N SER A 179 2.15 14.04 -14.15
CA SER A 179 2.99 12.86 -14.34
C SER A 179 2.55 11.90 -15.45
N GLU A 180 3.53 11.16 -15.99
CA GLU A 180 3.38 9.80 -16.52
C GLU A 180 3.65 8.78 -15.41
N GLN A 181 2.88 7.67 -15.35
CA GLN A 181 3.05 6.60 -14.36
C GLN A 181 4.22 5.67 -14.75
N ARG A 182 5.10 5.30 -13.79
CA ARG A 182 6.12 4.23 -13.97
C ARG A 182 6.18 3.30 -12.77
N TYR A 183 6.45 2.01 -13.05
CA TYR A 183 6.46 0.91 -12.09
C TYR A 183 7.90 0.57 -11.65
N PHE A 184 8.10 0.25 -10.37
CA PHE A 184 9.36 -0.28 -9.83
C PHE A 184 9.12 -1.70 -9.30
N ASN A 185 10.06 -2.61 -9.56
CA ASN A 185 10.03 -4.00 -9.08
C ASN A 185 10.91 -4.14 -7.83
#